data_AF-A0AAU3XRZ1-F1
#
_entry.id   AF-A0AAU3XRZ1-F1
#
_cell.length_a   1.000
_cell.length_b   1.000
_cell.length_c   1.000
_cell.angle_alpha   90.00
_cell.angle_beta   90.00
_cell.angle_gamma   90.00
#
_symmetry.space_group_name_H-M   'P 1'
#
loop_
_entity.id
_entity.type
_entity.pdbx_description
1 polymer ?
#
loop_
_entity_poly.entity_id
_entity_poly.type
_entity_poly.pdbx_seq_one_letter_code
_entity_poly.pdbx_strand_id
1 'polypeptide(L)'
;MDPEITDPVTVMGSPAEAETRSAPPAATPTLDPETSLPAPVESTVTQACCGCAEAGSHGGGGTGGDTAPGYVYVLGRVHAVFPDLSVQHEFFQVADADGSRDATDADAFHRVLSAPENRYIARQMCYVLSVQGIDTYILEPADAAELDDLVEALRPVRDKRDLAVVVGTLGPIVPPGACQGLSVPLVRVEKIWSFDSRELIEAIDRPRDTSRKEFEKTARDVLDRVLQLNNNAGLDPTHRALNFLTVREQEIYRKTSEMRDGGYTLSGVEAGPSRLGSGSQTVITVVLSYTHRQTNVTEKWFVRVGLAGLFPFRVTPIQLYYSR
;
A
#
# COMPACT_ATOMS: atom_id res chain seq x y z
N MET A 1 -42.44 42.76 24.83
CA MET A 1 -42.60 43.18 26.23
C MET A 1 -41.68 42.28 27.04
N ASP A 2 -40.44 42.72 27.25
CA ASP A 2 -39.64 42.30 28.41
C ASP A 2 -40.23 43.00 29.66
N PRO A 3 -39.98 42.51 30.89
CA PRO A 3 -38.73 42.91 31.56
C PRO A 3 -38.08 41.88 32.52
N GLU A 4 -36.77 42.12 32.69
CA GLU A 4 -36.00 42.11 33.94
C GLU A 4 -35.71 40.78 34.68
N ILE A 5 -34.45 40.35 34.55
CA ILE A 5 -33.72 39.72 35.66
C ILE A 5 -32.48 40.60 35.94
N THR A 6 -32.44 41.13 37.16
CA THR A 6 -31.42 41.98 37.75
C THR A 6 -30.24 41.17 38.32
N ASP A 7 -29.02 41.61 38.02
CA ASP A 7 -27.80 41.30 38.78
C ASP A 7 -27.79 41.99 40.16
N PRO A 8 -26.95 41.50 41.09
CA PRO A 8 -26.07 42.45 41.76
C PRO A 8 -24.59 42.03 41.77
N VAL A 9 -23.76 43.04 41.47
CA VAL A 9 -22.32 43.15 41.66
C VAL A 9 -21.96 43.36 43.14
N THR A 10 -20.71 43.07 43.52
CA THR A 10 -19.83 43.81 44.49
C THR A 10 -19.19 42.84 45.53
N VAL A 11 -17.90 42.81 45.90
CA VAL A 11 -16.58 43.38 45.50
C VAL A 11 -15.54 42.74 46.46
N MET A 12 -14.33 42.49 45.94
CA MET A 12 -12.98 42.45 46.54
C MET A 12 -12.67 41.90 47.95
N GLY A 13 -11.56 41.12 47.99
CA GLY A 13 -10.72 40.92 49.17
C GLY A 13 -9.52 40.00 48.91
N SER A 14 -8.42 40.55 48.39
CA SER A 14 -7.03 40.08 48.62
C SER A 14 -6.41 41.08 49.62
N PRO A 15 -5.35 40.83 50.43
CA PRO A 15 -4.24 39.87 50.24
C PRO A 15 -3.74 39.17 51.54
N ALA A 16 -2.73 38.28 51.43
CA ALA A 16 -1.60 38.18 52.37
C ALA A 16 -0.61 37.06 51.98
N GLU A 17 0.66 37.45 51.85
CA GLU A 17 1.88 36.62 51.83
C GLU A 17 2.19 36.03 53.22
N ALA A 18 2.86 34.87 53.27
CA ALA A 18 4.04 34.64 54.12
C ALA A 18 4.64 33.21 54.00
N GLU A 19 5.93 33.19 53.63
CA GLU A 19 7.03 32.37 54.19
C GLU A 19 7.20 30.86 53.90
N THR A 20 8.11 30.61 52.95
CA THR A 20 9.46 30.03 53.10
C THR A 20 9.70 28.88 54.09
N ARG A 21 10.11 27.71 53.54
CA ARG A 21 11.10 26.80 54.17
C ARG A 21 12.07 26.21 53.13
N SER A 22 13.33 26.65 53.18
CA SER A 22 14.54 25.95 52.70
C SER A 22 14.82 24.72 53.60
N ALA A 23 15.59 23.66 53.32
CA ALA A 23 16.79 23.30 52.50
C ALA A 23 16.89 21.72 52.54
N PRO A 24 17.90 20.99 52.00
CA PRO A 24 19.22 21.37 51.46
C PRO A 24 19.65 20.72 50.11
N PRO A 25 20.80 21.13 49.54
CA PRO A 25 21.30 20.61 48.26
C PRO A 25 22.22 19.39 48.45
N ALA A 26 22.21 18.47 47.49
CA ALA A 26 23.21 17.42 47.38
C ALA A 26 24.05 17.64 46.10
N ALA A 27 25.36 17.59 46.30
CA ALA A 27 26.40 18.01 45.38
C ALA A 27 26.68 17.02 44.24
N THR A 28 27.09 17.58 43.11
CA THR A 28 27.86 16.92 42.06
C THR A 28 29.28 16.57 42.52
N PRO A 29 29.84 15.45 42.02
CA PRO A 29 31.26 15.41 41.70
C PRO A 29 31.55 14.86 40.28
N THR A 30 32.21 15.72 39.50
CA THR A 30 33.44 15.54 38.70
C THR A 30 33.73 14.25 37.89
N LEU A 31 34.02 14.46 36.60
CA LEU A 31 34.78 13.62 35.63
C LEU A 31 36.26 13.50 36.06
N ASP A 32 37.00 12.39 35.86
CA ASP A 32 37.73 11.87 34.67
C ASP A 32 38.60 10.64 35.11
N PRO A 33 39.44 9.96 34.28
CA PRO A 33 39.25 9.32 32.96
C PRO A 33 39.75 7.83 32.94
N GLU A 34 39.60 7.16 31.78
CA GLU A 34 40.26 5.91 31.31
C GLU A 34 40.16 4.61 32.16
N THR A 35 39.63 3.53 31.56
CA THR A 35 40.43 2.36 31.09
C THR A 35 39.48 1.25 30.56
N SER A 36 39.78 0.76 29.35
CA SER A 36 39.46 -0.56 28.74
C SER A 36 38.02 -0.94 28.35
N LEU A 37 37.81 -0.96 27.02
CA LEU A 37 36.77 -1.68 26.27
C LEU A 37 36.95 -3.21 26.35
N PRO A 38 35.85 -4.00 26.45
CA PRO A 38 35.86 -5.39 26.00
C PRO A 38 35.27 -5.53 24.57
N ALA A 39 35.94 -6.32 23.74
CA ALA A 39 35.58 -6.65 22.36
C ALA A 39 34.26 -7.45 22.26
N PRO A 40 33.51 -7.35 21.14
CA PRO A 40 32.30 -8.14 20.94
C PRO A 40 32.64 -9.60 20.61
N VAL A 41 32.01 -10.51 21.35
CA VAL A 41 32.12 -11.96 21.18
C VAL A 41 31.17 -12.39 20.06
N GLU A 42 31.72 -12.95 18.99
CA GLU A 42 30.97 -13.62 17.91
C GLU A 42 30.13 -14.77 18.50
N SER A 43 28.82 -14.71 18.29
CA SER A 43 27.92 -15.83 18.54
C SER A 43 27.61 -16.53 17.21
N THR A 44 28.42 -17.53 16.89
CA THR A 44 28.15 -18.52 15.85
C THR A 44 27.20 -19.57 16.40
N VAL A 45 25.91 -19.43 16.11
CA VAL A 45 24.95 -20.54 16.24
C VAL A 45 24.80 -21.19 14.87
N THR A 46 25.53 -22.29 14.72
CA THR A 46 25.46 -23.23 13.62
C THR A 46 24.10 -23.94 13.63
N GLN A 47 23.22 -23.63 12.68
CA GLN A 47 22.08 -24.51 12.39
C GLN A 47 22.35 -25.27 11.09
N ALA A 48 22.63 -26.56 11.28
CA ALA A 48 22.81 -27.53 10.21
C ALA A 48 21.48 -27.79 9.48
N CYS A 49 21.45 -27.55 8.17
CA CYS A 49 20.49 -28.15 7.27
C CYS A 49 21.21 -29.17 6.38
N CYS A 50 21.00 -30.45 6.69
CA CYS A 50 21.25 -31.56 5.77
C CYS A 50 20.08 -31.70 4.79
N GLY A 51 20.37 -31.99 3.52
CA GLY A 51 19.45 -32.78 2.66
C GLY A 51 19.03 -32.18 1.32
N CYS A 52 19.99 -32.12 0.39
CA CYS A 52 19.91 -32.28 -1.07
C CYS A 52 18.56 -32.21 -1.81
N ALA A 53 18.48 -31.33 -2.82
CA ALA A 53 18.17 -31.73 -4.20
C ALA A 53 18.76 -30.71 -5.19
N GLU A 54 19.58 -31.21 -6.10
CA GLU A 54 20.34 -30.48 -7.11
C GLU A 54 19.45 -29.95 -8.24
N ALA A 55 19.61 -28.67 -8.61
CA ALA A 55 19.50 -28.20 -10.00
C ALA A 55 20.10 -26.79 -10.14
N GLY A 56 21.24 -26.69 -10.82
CA GLY A 56 21.66 -25.47 -11.53
C GLY A 56 22.47 -24.44 -10.74
N SER A 57 23.71 -24.78 -10.37
CA SER A 57 24.75 -23.77 -10.15
C SER A 57 25.08 -23.07 -11.48
N HIS A 58 24.83 -21.77 -11.58
CA HIS A 58 25.53 -20.87 -12.51
C HIS A 58 26.15 -19.74 -11.68
N GLY A 59 27.37 -19.99 -11.20
CA GLY A 59 28.30 -18.93 -10.84
C GLY A 59 29.02 -18.45 -12.10
N GLY A 60 28.89 -17.16 -12.41
CA GLY A 60 29.61 -16.52 -13.51
C GLY A 60 29.56 -15.00 -13.36
N GLY A 61 30.74 -14.40 -13.22
CA GLY A 61 30.94 -12.97 -12.98
C GLY A 61 30.41 -12.04 -14.07
N GLY A 62 30.31 -10.77 -13.69
CA GLY A 62 29.66 -9.71 -14.44
C GLY A 62 30.05 -9.61 -15.91
N THR A 63 29.02 -9.68 -16.74
CA THR A 63 28.85 -8.84 -17.93
C THR A 63 27.41 -8.34 -17.86
N GLY A 64 27.18 -7.05 -18.15
CA GLY A 64 25.86 -6.43 -18.11
C GLY A 64 24.92 -7.12 -19.09
N GLY A 65 24.24 -8.16 -18.61
CA GLY A 65 23.06 -8.69 -19.24
C GLY A 65 21.96 -7.66 -19.05
N ASP A 66 21.44 -7.15 -20.16
CA ASP A 66 20.21 -6.37 -20.25
C ASP A 66 19.08 -7.20 -19.63
N THR A 67 19.02 -7.18 -18.30
CA THR A 67 18.00 -7.87 -17.53
C THR A 67 16.80 -6.98 -17.69
N ALA A 68 15.78 -7.47 -18.40
CA ALA A 68 14.58 -6.69 -18.67
C ALA A 68 14.12 -5.99 -17.38
N PRO A 69 13.77 -4.69 -17.44
CA PRO A 69 13.49 -3.91 -16.26
C PRO A 69 12.39 -4.59 -15.43
N GLY A 70 12.62 -4.68 -14.11
CA GLY A 70 11.62 -5.23 -13.20
C GLY A 70 10.38 -4.34 -13.21
N TYR A 71 9.26 -4.85 -13.71
CA TYR A 71 7.99 -4.11 -13.69
C TYR A 71 7.20 -4.43 -12.44
N VAL A 72 6.60 -3.40 -11.85
CA VAL A 72 5.75 -3.50 -10.67
C VAL A 72 4.31 -3.16 -11.05
N TYR A 73 3.36 -3.98 -10.61
CA TYR A 73 1.93 -3.66 -10.60
C TYR A 73 1.37 -4.10 -9.26
N VAL A 74 1.14 -3.16 -8.36
CA VAL A 74 0.88 -3.43 -6.93
C VAL A 74 -0.29 -2.61 -6.41
N LEU A 75 -1.05 -3.20 -5.49
CA LEU A 75 -2.10 -2.52 -4.74
C LEU A 75 -1.63 -2.30 -3.31
N GLY A 76 -1.81 -1.11 -2.77
CA GLY A 76 -1.40 -0.80 -1.41
C GLY A 76 -1.95 0.53 -0.92
N ARG A 77 -1.48 0.97 0.24
CA ARG A 77 -1.76 2.30 0.77
C ARG A 77 -0.52 3.17 0.62
N VAL A 78 -0.72 4.38 0.16
CA VAL A 78 0.34 5.38 0.12
C VAL A 78 0.26 6.21 1.39
N HIS A 79 1.41 6.44 1.99
CA HIS A 79 1.59 7.45 3.02
C HIS A 79 2.89 8.21 2.73
N ALA A 80 3.08 9.34 3.39
CA ALA A 80 4.27 10.17 3.22
C ALA A 80 5.07 10.21 4.53
N VAL A 81 6.39 10.24 4.39
CA VAL A 81 7.34 10.35 5.50
C VAL A 81 8.32 11.48 5.22
N PHE A 82 8.77 12.15 6.27
CA PHE A 82 9.76 13.22 6.14
C PHE A 82 11.13 12.62 5.79
N PRO A 83 11.83 13.14 4.77
CA PRO A 83 13.17 12.68 4.44
C PRO A 83 14.18 13.04 5.53
N ASP A 84 14.02 14.22 6.14
CA ASP A 84 14.91 14.80 7.14
C ASP A 84 14.16 15.82 8.04
N LEU A 85 14.86 16.33 9.06
CA LEU A 85 14.32 17.30 10.00
C LEU A 85 14.01 18.67 9.37
N SER A 86 14.73 19.06 8.31
CA SER A 86 14.52 20.36 7.66
C SER A 86 13.15 20.41 7.00
N VAL A 87 12.81 19.39 6.22
CA VAL A 87 11.50 19.28 5.55
C VAL A 87 10.37 19.12 6.57
N GLN A 88 10.63 18.40 7.66
CA GLN A 88 9.68 18.27 8.76
C GLN A 88 9.34 19.63 9.41
N HIS A 89 10.36 20.43 9.74
CA HIS A 89 10.13 21.75 10.33
C HIS A 89 9.39 22.69 9.38
N GLU A 90 9.73 22.67 8.09
CA GLU A 90 9.04 23.45 7.07
C GLU A 90 7.55 23.07 6.97
N PHE A 91 7.25 21.77 6.94
CA PHE A 91 5.87 21.27 6.93
C PHE A 91 5.07 21.76 8.14
N PHE A 92 5.63 21.68 9.35
CA PHE A 92 4.92 22.10 10.56
C PHE A 92 4.72 23.62 10.64
N GLN A 93 5.66 24.43 10.14
CA GLN A 93 5.47 25.89 10.06
C GLN A 93 4.25 26.26 9.20
N VAL A 94 4.06 25.54 8.10
CA VAL A 94 2.90 25.73 7.22
C VAL A 94 1.62 25.15 7.85
N ALA A 95 1.67 23.94 8.41
CA ALA A 95 0.51 23.28 9.01
C ALA A 95 -0.07 24.05 10.21
N ASP A 96 0.79 24.65 11.04
CA ASP A 96 0.38 25.45 12.20
C ASP A 96 -0.28 26.78 11.78
N ALA A 97 0.18 27.38 10.67
CA ALA A 97 -0.42 28.59 10.12
C ALA A 97 -1.86 28.36 9.64
N ASP A 98 -2.19 27.13 9.23
CA ASP A 98 -3.52 26.72 8.77
C ASP A 98 -4.50 26.36 9.92
N GLY A 99 -4.05 26.43 11.19
CA GLY A 99 -4.94 26.36 12.36
C GLY A 99 -5.46 24.97 12.74
N SER A 100 -4.86 23.88 12.27
CA SER A 100 -5.28 22.52 12.62
C SER A 100 -4.69 22.04 13.95
N ARG A 101 -5.54 21.77 14.95
CA ARG A 101 -5.13 21.21 16.26
C ARG A 101 -5.34 19.70 16.42
N ASP A 102 -6.13 19.08 15.54
CA ASP A 102 -6.46 17.64 15.58
C ASP A 102 -6.17 17.00 14.22
N ALA A 103 -4.89 16.95 13.86
CA ALA A 103 -4.39 16.29 12.68
C ALA A 103 -4.24 14.79 12.96
N THR A 104 -5.23 13.98 12.61
CA THR A 104 -4.91 12.60 12.23
C THR A 104 -3.92 12.70 11.08
N ASP A 105 -2.71 12.15 11.25
CA ASP A 105 -1.54 12.47 10.43
C ASP A 105 -1.80 12.43 8.91
N ALA A 106 -2.68 11.58 8.40
CA ALA A 106 -3.04 11.55 6.98
C ALA A 106 -3.81 12.80 6.48
N ASP A 107 -4.76 13.32 7.28
CA ASP A 107 -5.60 14.48 6.89
C ASP A 107 -4.76 15.75 6.74
N ALA A 108 -3.81 15.96 7.65
CA ALA A 108 -2.91 17.11 7.60
C ALA A 108 -1.93 17.01 6.43
N PHE A 109 -1.34 15.83 6.21
CA PHE A 109 -0.45 15.61 5.06
C PHE A 109 -1.19 15.86 3.75
N HIS A 110 -2.37 15.27 3.55
CA HIS A 110 -3.13 15.50 2.33
C HIS A 110 -3.47 16.99 2.15
N ARG A 111 -3.99 17.66 3.18
CA ARG A 111 -4.38 19.07 3.12
C ARG A 111 -3.19 19.99 2.78
N VAL A 112 -2.07 19.85 3.49
CA VAL A 112 -0.90 20.71 3.31
C VAL A 112 -0.23 20.44 1.96
N LEU A 113 -0.05 19.17 1.58
CA LEU A 113 0.68 18.79 0.37
C LEU A 113 -0.13 18.98 -0.92
N SER A 114 -1.47 18.98 -0.84
CA SER A 114 -2.34 19.26 -1.99
C SER A 114 -2.46 20.75 -2.33
N ALA A 115 -2.08 21.64 -1.40
CA ALA A 115 -2.09 23.07 -1.64
C ALA A 115 -1.02 23.47 -2.69
N PRO A 116 -1.39 24.17 -3.77
CA PRO A 116 -0.46 24.54 -4.85
C PRO A 116 0.78 25.32 -4.38
N GLU A 117 0.61 26.19 -3.39
CA GLU A 117 1.68 26.97 -2.75
C GLU A 117 2.73 26.11 -2.05
N ASN A 118 2.34 24.92 -1.56
CA ASN A 118 3.18 24.01 -0.80
C ASN A 118 3.79 22.91 -1.68
N ARG A 119 3.65 23.01 -3.01
CA ARG A 119 4.19 22.04 -3.97
C ARG A 119 5.68 21.78 -3.79
N TYR A 120 6.44 22.77 -3.33
CA TYR A 120 7.87 22.58 -3.05
C TYR A 120 8.11 21.60 -1.90
N ILE A 121 7.26 21.58 -0.87
CA ILE A 121 7.31 20.61 0.23
C ILE A 121 6.94 19.23 -0.30
N ALA A 122 5.85 19.12 -1.06
CA ALA A 122 5.40 17.86 -1.66
C ALA A 122 6.50 17.17 -2.50
N ARG A 123 7.34 17.95 -3.20
CA ARG A 123 8.49 17.41 -3.96
C ARG A 123 9.62 16.85 -3.09
N GLN A 124 9.74 17.31 -1.84
CA GLN A 124 10.78 16.84 -0.92
C GLN A 124 10.33 15.63 -0.10
N MET A 125 9.02 15.34 -0.02
CA MET A 125 8.52 14.21 0.76
C MET A 125 8.96 12.87 0.18
N CYS A 126 9.18 11.89 1.06
CA CYS A 126 9.28 10.49 0.66
C CYS A 126 7.90 9.86 0.68
N TYR A 127 7.47 9.29 -0.44
CA TYR A 127 6.20 8.58 -0.52
C TYR A 127 6.45 7.09 -0.39
N VAL A 128 5.70 6.43 0.47
CA VAL A 128 5.88 5.02 0.80
C VAL A 128 4.59 4.27 0.47
N LEU A 129 4.73 3.18 -0.28
CA LEU A 129 3.65 2.23 -0.49
C LEU A 129 3.77 1.09 0.53
N SER A 130 2.72 0.90 1.32
CA SER A 130 2.57 -0.25 2.21
C SER A 130 1.57 -1.25 1.66
N VAL A 131 1.97 -2.52 1.64
CA VAL A 131 1.08 -3.66 1.32
C VAL A 131 0.72 -4.35 2.62
N GLN A 132 -0.56 -4.40 2.98
CA GLN A 132 -1.03 -4.94 4.27
C GLN A 132 -0.34 -4.31 5.50
N GLY A 133 0.00 -3.03 5.42
CA GLY A 133 0.67 -2.30 6.51
C GLY A 133 2.17 -2.57 6.62
N ILE A 134 2.76 -3.29 5.65
CA ILE A 134 4.21 -3.49 5.55
C ILE A 134 4.74 -2.56 4.46
N ASP A 135 5.67 -1.68 4.83
CA ASP A 135 6.32 -0.77 3.89
C ASP A 135 7.12 -1.58 2.87
N THR A 136 6.72 -1.45 1.62
CA THR A 136 7.18 -2.33 0.53
C THR A 136 8.01 -1.57 -0.49
N TYR A 137 7.62 -0.33 -0.81
CA TYR A 137 8.32 0.49 -1.80
C TYR A 137 8.37 1.96 -1.39
N ILE A 138 9.45 2.64 -1.78
CA ILE A 138 9.48 4.10 -1.87
C ILE A 138 9.10 4.49 -3.30
N LEU A 139 8.19 5.44 -3.44
CA LEU A 139 7.62 5.88 -4.72
C LEU A 139 8.30 7.16 -5.17
N GLU A 140 8.87 7.15 -6.37
CA GLU A 140 9.44 8.31 -7.03
C GLU A 140 8.56 8.70 -8.22
N PRO A 141 7.84 9.84 -8.20
CA PRO A 141 7.04 10.27 -9.34
C PRO A 141 7.94 10.59 -10.54
N ALA A 142 7.51 10.18 -11.75
CA ALA A 142 8.26 10.45 -12.98
C ALA A 142 8.19 11.92 -13.40
N ASP A 143 7.02 12.56 -13.25
CA ASP A 143 6.84 13.97 -13.54
C ASP A 143 5.88 14.69 -12.56
N ALA A 144 5.49 15.92 -12.93
CA ALA A 144 4.64 16.76 -12.09
C ALA A 144 3.20 16.23 -11.98
N ALA A 145 2.66 15.58 -13.01
CA ALA A 145 1.33 15.00 -12.98
C ALA A 145 1.28 13.78 -12.06
N GLU A 146 2.29 12.89 -12.11
CA GLU A 146 2.33 11.77 -11.16
C GLU A 146 2.52 12.23 -9.71
N LEU A 147 3.20 13.35 -9.48
CA LEU A 147 3.27 13.93 -8.13
C LEU A 147 1.87 14.33 -7.63
N ASP A 148 1.01 14.89 -8.48
CA ASP A 148 -0.35 15.27 -8.11
C ASP A 148 -1.19 14.04 -7.77
N ASP A 149 -1.13 13.00 -8.61
CA ASP A 149 -1.83 11.73 -8.37
C ASP A 149 -1.30 11.02 -7.10
N LEU A 150 -0.02 11.18 -6.79
CA LEU A 150 0.63 10.62 -5.60
C LEU A 150 0.21 11.35 -4.32
N VAL A 151 0.07 12.68 -4.37
CA VAL A 151 -0.48 13.47 -3.26
C VAL A 151 -1.96 13.14 -3.06
N GLU A 152 -2.74 13.02 -4.14
CA GLU A 152 -4.14 12.57 -4.06
C GLU A 152 -4.27 11.18 -3.43
N ALA A 153 -3.26 10.31 -3.60
CA ALA A 153 -3.24 9.01 -2.94
C ALA A 153 -3.07 9.07 -1.41
N LEU A 154 -2.65 10.21 -0.85
CA LEU A 154 -2.58 10.46 0.60
C LEU A 154 -3.94 10.79 1.22
N ARG A 155 -4.99 10.91 0.41
CA ARG A 155 -6.31 11.29 0.92
C ARG A 155 -6.78 10.37 2.05
N PRO A 156 -7.64 10.86 2.95
CA PRO A 156 -8.13 10.07 4.07
C PRO A 156 -8.90 8.82 3.60
N VAL A 157 -8.50 7.66 4.11
CA VAL A 157 -9.08 6.35 3.75
C VAL A 157 -10.34 6.10 4.58
N ARG A 158 -11.44 5.74 3.91
CA ARG A 158 -12.76 5.51 4.56
C ARG A 158 -13.05 4.03 4.78
N ASP A 159 -12.71 3.19 3.81
CA ASP A 159 -12.82 1.74 3.88
C ASP A 159 -11.43 1.10 3.72
N LYS A 160 -11.21 -0.03 4.37
CA LYS A 160 -9.93 -0.75 4.29
C LYS A 160 -9.58 -1.23 2.88
N ARG A 161 -10.58 -1.35 2.00
CA ARG A 161 -10.46 -1.75 0.59
C ARG A 161 -10.11 -0.60 -0.35
N ASP A 162 -10.16 0.64 0.14
CA ASP A 162 -9.76 1.79 -0.65
C ASP A 162 -8.22 1.79 -0.71
N LEU A 163 -7.70 1.62 -1.91
CA LEU A 163 -6.27 1.39 -2.17
C LEU A 163 -5.81 2.24 -3.34
N ALA A 164 -4.50 2.45 -3.39
CA ALA A 164 -3.79 2.93 -4.56
C ALA A 164 -3.34 1.76 -5.41
N VAL A 165 -3.38 1.93 -6.73
CA VAL A 165 -2.72 1.07 -7.69
C VAL A 165 -1.49 1.78 -8.19
N VAL A 166 -0.33 1.18 -8.00
CA VAL A 166 0.96 1.70 -8.48
C VAL A 166 1.47 0.80 -9.60
N VAL A 167 1.78 1.42 -10.72
CA VAL A 167 2.42 0.79 -11.86
C VAL A 167 3.75 1.48 -12.09
N GLY A 168 4.82 0.71 -12.07
CA GLY A 168 6.09 1.32 -12.39
C GLY A 168 7.29 0.41 -12.63
N THR A 169 8.47 1.02 -12.68
CA THR A 169 9.75 0.33 -12.85
C THR A 169 10.52 0.24 -11.53
N LEU A 170 11.00 -0.97 -11.23
CA LEU A 170 11.78 -1.27 -10.03
C LEU A 170 13.17 -0.64 -10.15
N GLY A 171 13.50 0.18 -9.17
CA GLY A 171 14.79 0.83 -8.99
C GLY A 171 15.65 0.16 -7.92
N PRO A 172 16.76 0.82 -7.53
CA PRO A 172 17.64 0.32 -6.48
C PRO A 172 16.98 0.37 -5.10
N ILE A 173 17.60 -0.29 -4.11
CA ILE A 173 17.22 -0.17 -2.71
C ILE A 173 17.64 1.22 -2.20
N VAL A 174 16.73 1.91 -1.53
CA VAL A 174 16.99 3.24 -0.94
C VAL A 174 17.94 3.06 0.25
N PRO A 175 19.02 3.85 0.33
CA PRO A 175 19.96 3.75 1.44
C PRO A 175 19.31 4.18 2.76
N PRO A 176 19.72 3.59 3.90
CA PRO A 176 19.14 3.86 5.23
C PRO A 176 19.42 5.28 5.77
N GLY A 177 20.08 6.15 5.00
CA GLY A 177 20.24 7.57 5.33
C GLY A 177 19.10 8.46 4.82
N ALA A 178 18.13 7.92 4.07
CA ALA A 178 17.01 8.65 3.49
C ALA A 178 15.67 8.09 3.99
N CYS A 179 14.60 8.89 3.88
CA CYS A 179 13.21 8.46 4.15
C CYS A 179 13.04 7.72 5.50
N GLN A 180 13.53 8.32 6.58
CA GLN A 180 13.51 7.75 7.94
C GLN A 180 14.27 6.42 8.11
N GLY A 181 15.22 6.15 7.22
CA GLY A 181 16.04 4.94 7.24
C GLY A 181 15.35 3.70 6.68
N LEU A 182 14.24 3.89 5.97
CA LEU A 182 13.54 2.80 5.30
C LEU A 182 14.38 2.25 4.14
N SER A 183 14.89 1.03 4.31
CA SER A 183 15.72 0.34 3.31
C SER A 183 14.89 -0.61 2.44
N VAL A 184 14.00 -0.04 1.63
CA VAL A 184 13.15 -0.78 0.67
C VAL A 184 13.46 -0.37 -0.77
N PRO A 185 13.07 -1.17 -1.79
CA PRO A 185 13.26 -0.80 -3.18
C PRO A 185 12.51 0.49 -3.56
N LEU A 186 13.14 1.28 -4.44
CA LEU A 186 12.49 2.40 -5.11
C LEU A 186 11.64 1.89 -6.27
N VAL A 187 10.49 2.51 -6.50
CA VAL A 187 9.68 2.34 -7.71
C VAL A 187 9.57 3.71 -8.36
N ARG A 188 10.15 3.85 -9.55
CA ARG A 188 9.83 4.99 -10.42
C ARG A 188 8.39 4.76 -10.88
N VAL A 189 7.53 5.74 -10.64
CA VAL A 189 6.10 5.63 -10.88
C VAL A 189 5.80 6.17 -12.27
N GLU A 190 5.31 5.31 -13.15
CA GLU A 190 4.80 5.68 -14.47
C GLU A 190 3.27 5.83 -14.48
N LYS A 191 2.57 5.24 -13.50
CA LYS A 191 1.15 5.50 -13.26
C LYS A 191 0.74 5.17 -11.83
N ILE A 192 -0.01 6.07 -11.21
CA ILE A 192 -0.69 5.84 -9.94
C ILE A 192 -2.13 6.33 -10.00
N TRP A 193 -3.03 5.64 -9.32
CA TRP A 193 -4.36 6.16 -9.02
C TRP A 193 -4.90 5.49 -7.77
N SER A 194 -5.70 6.22 -6.99
CA SER A 194 -6.41 5.69 -5.84
C SER A 194 -7.88 5.54 -6.14
N PHE A 195 -8.48 4.42 -5.74
CA PHE A 195 -9.91 4.16 -5.92
C PHE A 195 -10.62 4.03 -4.58
N ASP A 196 -11.87 4.48 -4.55
CA ASP A 196 -12.84 4.11 -3.50
C ASP A 196 -13.50 2.79 -3.91
N SER A 197 -13.56 1.84 -2.97
CA SER A 197 -14.07 0.50 -3.22
C SER A 197 -15.55 0.47 -3.59
N ARG A 198 -16.35 1.43 -3.13
CA ARG A 198 -17.74 1.59 -3.51
C ARG A 198 -17.85 2.14 -4.92
N GLU A 199 -17.09 3.18 -5.27
CA GLU A 199 -17.04 3.73 -6.63
C GLU A 199 -16.57 2.68 -7.64
N LEU A 200 -15.55 1.89 -7.29
CA LEU A 200 -15.08 0.77 -8.11
C LEU A 200 -16.22 -0.21 -8.41
N ILE A 201 -17.02 -0.59 -7.40
CA ILE A 201 -18.11 -1.55 -7.56
C ILE A 201 -19.29 -0.94 -8.33
N GLU A 202 -19.61 0.34 -8.09
CA GLU A 202 -20.67 1.05 -8.80
C GLU A 202 -20.38 1.19 -10.29
N ALA A 203 -19.10 1.33 -10.66
CA ALA A 203 -18.65 1.41 -12.05
C ALA A 203 -18.71 0.09 -12.82
N ILE A 204 -18.84 -1.07 -12.14
CA ILE A 204 -18.91 -2.36 -12.81
C ILE A 204 -20.30 -2.56 -13.43
N ASP A 205 -20.31 -2.91 -14.71
CA ASP A 205 -21.52 -3.31 -15.42
C ASP A 205 -22.12 -4.58 -14.81
N ARG A 206 -23.31 -4.45 -14.24
CA ARG A 206 -24.07 -5.58 -13.71
C ARG A 206 -24.69 -6.43 -14.83
N PRO A 207 -24.81 -7.75 -14.64
CA PRO A 207 -25.71 -8.56 -15.48
C PRO A 207 -27.14 -8.01 -15.45
N ARG A 208 -27.87 -8.13 -16.57
CA ARG A 208 -29.23 -7.57 -16.71
C ARG A 208 -30.22 -8.17 -15.71
N ASP A 209 -30.06 -9.46 -15.42
CA ASP A 209 -30.99 -10.25 -14.62
C ASP A 209 -30.68 -10.22 -13.11
N THR A 210 -29.57 -9.60 -12.69
CA THR A 210 -29.20 -9.47 -11.28
C THR A 210 -29.61 -8.11 -10.73
N SER A 211 -30.23 -8.08 -9.56
CA SER A 211 -30.55 -6.81 -8.89
C SER A 211 -29.28 -6.06 -8.47
N ARG A 212 -29.30 -4.72 -8.49
CA ARG A 212 -28.15 -3.89 -8.11
C ARG A 212 -27.60 -4.25 -6.73
N LYS A 213 -28.50 -4.43 -5.75
CA LYS A 213 -28.14 -4.74 -4.36
C LYS A 213 -27.46 -6.10 -4.22
N GLU A 214 -27.93 -7.12 -4.93
CA GLU A 214 -27.32 -8.46 -4.91
C GLU A 214 -25.98 -8.48 -5.63
N PHE A 215 -25.88 -7.76 -6.75
CA PHE A 215 -24.65 -7.58 -7.47
C PHE A 215 -23.60 -6.89 -6.61
N GLU A 216 -23.92 -5.76 -5.99
CA GLU A 216 -23.00 -5.04 -5.09
C GLU A 216 -22.52 -5.91 -3.94
N LYS A 217 -23.43 -6.68 -3.31
CA LYS A 217 -23.06 -7.62 -2.25
C LYS A 217 -22.07 -8.67 -2.77
N THR A 218 -22.35 -9.25 -3.94
CA THR A 218 -21.46 -10.23 -4.56
C THR A 218 -20.12 -9.63 -4.97
N ALA A 219 -20.12 -8.42 -5.51
CA ALA A 219 -18.90 -7.73 -5.91
C ALA A 219 -18.02 -7.38 -4.70
N ARG A 220 -18.62 -6.99 -3.56
CA ARG A 220 -17.89 -6.81 -2.29
C ARG A 220 -17.28 -8.11 -1.80
N ASP A 221 -18.04 -9.21 -1.82
CA ASP A 221 -17.53 -10.54 -1.43
C ASP A 221 -16.33 -10.96 -2.31
N VAL A 222 -16.40 -10.70 -3.63
CA VAL A 222 -15.31 -10.96 -4.58
C VAL A 222 -14.12 -10.06 -4.29
N LEU A 223 -14.33 -8.75 -4.13
CA LEU A 223 -13.26 -7.80 -3.84
C LEU A 223 -12.53 -8.19 -2.54
N ASP A 224 -13.27 -8.51 -1.47
CA ASP A 224 -12.69 -8.96 -0.21
C ASP A 224 -11.80 -10.21 -0.39
N ARG A 225 -12.26 -11.18 -1.20
CA ARG A 225 -11.53 -12.42 -1.42
C ARG A 225 -10.33 -12.26 -2.34
N VAL A 226 -10.43 -11.43 -3.36
CA VAL A 226 -9.33 -11.19 -4.29
C VAL A 226 -8.27 -10.27 -3.66
N LEU A 227 -8.68 -9.28 -2.86
CA LEU A 227 -7.72 -8.46 -2.10
C LEU A 227 -6.88 -9.27 -1.13
N GLN A 228 -7.41 -10.36 -0.54
CA GLN A 228 -6.61 -11.28 0.26
C GLN A 228 -5.50 -11.99 -0.53
N LEU A 229 -5.74 -12.27 -1.82
CA LEU A 229 -4.74 -12.87 -2.72
C LEU A 229 -3.73 -11.84 -3.22
N ASN A 230 -4.07 -10.55 -3.13
CA ASN A 230 -3.23 -9.44 -3.56
C ASN A 230 -2.28 -8.95 -2.47
N ASN A 231 -2.12 -9.72 -1.39
CA ASN A 231 -1.15 -9.45 -0.33
C ASN A 231 0.27 -9.78 -0.80
N ASN A 232 0.71 -9.09 -1.84
CA ASN A 232 1.92 -9.38 -2.57
C ASN A 232 2.61 -8.09 -3.04
N ALA A 233 3.90 -8.17 -3.33
CA ALA A 233 4.70 -7.02 -3.76
C ALA A 233 4.48 -6.63 -5.23
N GLY A 234 3.65 -7.34 -6.01
CA GLY A 234 3.38 -6.98 -7.40
C GLY A 234 4.58 -7.02 -8.35
N LEU A 235 5.68 -7.69 -8.00
CA LEU A 235 6.87 -7.88 -8.85
C LEU A 235 6.80 -9.17 -9.67
N ASP A 236 6.41 -10.28 -9.05
CA ASP A 236 6.25 -11.56 -9.73
C ASP A 236 5.16 -11.46 -10.81
N PRO A 237 5.34 -12.04 -12.01
CA PRO A 237 4.31 -12.03 -13.03
C PRO A 237 2.93 -12.53 -12.54
N THR A 238 2.91 -13.55 -11.70
CA THR A 238 1.70 -14.11 -11.11
C THR A 238 0.98 -13.08 -10.24
N HIS A 239 1.73 -12.37 -9.40
CA HIS A 239 1.24 -11.27 -8.58
C HIS A 239 0.66 -10.12 -9.42
N ARG A 240 1.39 -9.70 -10.46
CA ARG A 240 0.94 -8.64 -11.39
C ARG A 240 -0.35 -9.01 -12.10
N ALA A 241 -0.51 -10.28 -12.51
CA ALA A 241 -1.75 -10.76 -13.12
C ALA A 241 -2.95 -10.68 -12.16
N LEU A 242 -2.79 -11.14 -10.91
CA LEU A 242 -3.85 -11.09 -9.90
C LEU A 242 -4.25 -9.64 -9.58
N ASN A 243 -3.25 -8.78 -9.36
CA ASN A 243 -3.45 -7.37 -9.07
C ASN A 243 -4.20 -6.67 -10.22
N PHE A 244 -3.80 -6.92 -11.48
CA PHE A 244 -4.48 -6.38 -12.67
C PHE A 244 -5.95 -6.82 -12.77
N LEU A 245 -6.22 -8.11 -12.56
CA LEU A 245 -7.58 -8.66 -12.66
C LEU A 245 -8.52 -8.15 -11.56
N THR A 246 -7.98 -7.59 -10.48
CA THR A 246 -8.78 -7.11 -9.36
C THR A 246 -9.44 -5.78 -9.65
N VAL A 247 -8.71 -4.86 -10.29
CA VAL A 247 -9.11 -3.46 -10.44
C VAL A 247 -9.45 -3.09 -11.87
N ARG A 248 -8.73 -3.63 -12.85
CA ARG A 248 -8.81 -3.17 -14.24
C ARG A 248 -9.65 -4.09 -15.12
N GLU A 249 -9.61 -5.40 -14.87
CA GLU A 249 -10.37 -6.38 -15.62
C GLU A 249 -11.53 -6.92 -14.79
N GLN A 250 -12.69 -6.25 -14.89
CA GLN A 250 -13.83 -6.47 -14.00
C GLN A 250 -14.69 -7.70 -14.34
N GLU A 251 -14.29 -8.49 -15.36
CA GLU A 251 -14.99 -9.71 -15.77
C GLU A 251 -15.12 -10.74 -14.65
N ILE A 252 -14.20 -10.78 -13.69
CA ILE A 252 -14.28 -11.67 -12.53
C ILE A 252 -15.54 -11.41 -11.69
N TYR A 253 -15.94 -10.14 -11.54
CA TYR A 253 -17.12 -9.76 -10.77
C TYR A 253 -18.40 -10.20 -11.48
N ARG A 254 -18.48 -9.93 -12.79
CA ARG A 254 -19.62 -10.35 -13.62
C ARG A 254 -19.75 -11.87 -13.63
N LYS A 255 -18.64 -12.58 -13.89
CA LYS A 255 -18.63 -14.04 -13.91
C LYS A 255 -19.03 -14.64 -12.56
N THR A 256 -18.53 -14.08 -11.46
CA THR A 256 -18.90 -14.57 -10.13
C THR A 256 -20.38 -14.35 -9.84
N SER A 257 -20.96 -13.23 -10.29
CA SER A 257 -22.40 -12.99 -10.20
C SER A 257 -23.20 -14.04 -10.96
N GLU A 258 -22.84 -14.32 -12.23
CA GLU A 258 -23.49 -15.36 -13.04
C GLU A 258 -23.41 -16.75 -12.39
N MET A 259 -22.23 -17.12 -11.88
CA MET A 259 -22.03 -18.41 -11.21
C MET A 259 -22.85 -18.51 -9.91
N ARG A 260 -23.06 -17.38 -9.22
CA ARG A 260 -23.86 -17.33 -7.99
C ARG A 260 -25.33 -17.65 -8.24
N ASP A 261 -25.86 -17.19 -9.37
CA ASP A 261 -27.24 -17.49 -9.80
C ASP A 261 -27.41 -18.99 -10.07
N GLY A 262 -26.36 -19.65 -10.56
CA GLY A 262 -26.27 -21.11 -10.71
C GLY A 262 -25.99 -21.89 -9.42
N GLY A 263 -26.00 -21.26 -8.24
CA GLY A 263 -25.76 -21.94 -6.96
C GLY A 263 -24.29 -22.18 -6.61
N TYR A 264 -23.36 -21.61 -7.38
CA TYR A 264 -21.93 -21.74 -7.12
C TYR A 264 -21.38 -20.59 -6.26
N THR A 265 -20.19 -20.81 -5.68
CA THR A 265 -19.43 -19.79 -4.96
C THR A 265 -17.97 -19.85 -5.40
N LEU A 266 -17.32 -18.68 -5.56
CA LEU A 266 -15.89 -18.62 -5.82
C LEU A 266 -15.13 -19.26 -4.65
N SER A 267 -14.51 -20.40 -4.90
CA SER A 267 -13.83 -21.22 -3.90
C SER A 267 -12.32 -21.10 -3.96
N GLY A 268 -11.75 -20.80 -5.13
CA GLY A 268 -10.31 -20.60 -5.30
C GLY A 268 -9.97 -19.76 -6.51
N VAL A 269 -8.81 -19.11 -6.44
CA VAL A 269 -8.18 -18.40 -7.56
C VAL A 269 -6.71 -18.80 -7.54
N GLU A 270 -6.26 -19.40 -8.63
CA GLU A 270 -4.90 -19.87 -8.81
C GLU A 270 -4.30 -19.19 -10.03
N ALA A 271 -3.06 -18.75 -9.94
CA ALA A 271 -2.38 -18.13 -11.06
C ALA A 271 -1.05 -18.83 -11.29
N GLY A 272 -0.70 -19.04 -12.56
CA GLY A 272 0.55 -19.69 -12.92
C GLY A 272 0.93 -19.51 -14.39
N PRO A 273 2.18 -19.89 -14.75
CA PRO A 273 2.68 -19.73 -16.11
C PRO A 273 1.79 -20.42 -17.16
N SER A 274 1.50 -19.70 -18.23
CA SER A 274 0.82 -20.26 -19.40
C SER A 274 1.83 -20.99 -20.30
N ARG A 275 1.43 -22.13 -20.87
CA ARG A 275 2.19 -22.81 -21.94
C ARG A 275 2.31 -21.99 -23.24
N LEU A 276 1.54 -20.91 -23.35
CA LEU A 276 1.60 -19.98 -24.48
C LEU A 276 2.68 -18.90 -24.30
N GLY A 277 3.32 -18.80 -23.13
CA GLY A 277 4.47 -17.92 -22.97
C GLY A 277 5.65 -18.45 -23.78
N SER A 278 6.18 -17.66 -24.70
CA SER A 278 7.37 -18.00 -25.49
C SER A 278 8.26 -16.77 -25.69
N GLY A 279 9.58 -16.97 -25.59
CA GLY A 279 10.56 -15.89 -25.74
C GLY A 279 10.34 -14.75 -24.74
N SER A 280 10.13 -13.53 -25.24
CA SER A 280 9.87 -12.33 -24.46
C SER A 280 8.43 -12.18 -23.96
N GLN A 281 7.53 -13.10 -24.32
CA GLN A 281 6.12 -13.04 -23.93
C GLN A 281 5.91 -13.76 -22.59
N THR A 282 5.69 -12.99 -21.52
CA THR A 282 5.22 -13.53 -20.25
C THR A 282 3.69 -13.57 -20.25
N VAL A 283 3.12 -14.77 -20.21
CA VAL A 283 1.66 -14.96 -20.14
C VAL A 283 1.33 -15.80 -18.91
N ILE A 284 0.43 -15.28 -18.07
CA ILE A 284 -0.07 -15.96 -16.89
C ILE A 284 -1.50 -16.43 -17.14
N THR A 285 -1.78 -17.67 -16.75
CA THR A 285 -3.14 -18.21 -16.70
C THR A 285 -3.64 -18.08 -15.27
N VAL A 286 -4.78 -17.41 -15.10
CA VAL A 286 -5.49 -17.31 -13.83
C VAL A 286 -6.74 -18.16 -13.91
N VAL A 287 -6.86 -19.15 -13.02
CA VAL A 287 -7.93 -20.13 -12.92
C VAL A 287 -8.84 -19.77 -11.75
N LEU A 288 -10.11 -19.56 -12.03
CA LEU A 288 -11.19 -19.33 -11.08
C LEU A 288 -11.93 -20.64 -10.84
N SER A 289 -11.94 -21.11 -9.59
CA SER A 289 -12.69 -22.30 -9.18
C SER A 289 -13.99 -21.89 -8.52
N TYR A 290 -15.09 -22.47 -8.98
CA TYR A 290 -16.44 -22.24 -8.46
C TYR A 290 -17.02 -23.56 -7.98
N THR A 291 -17.38 -23.64 -6.70
CA THR A 291 -17.94 -24.87 -6.11
C THR A 291 -19.43 -24.70 -5.83
N HIS A 292 -20.24 -25.66 -6.27
CA HIS A 292 -21.68 -25.67 -6.08
C HIS A 292 -22.02 -25.94 -4.61
N ARG A 293 -22.88 -25.09 -4.02
CA ARG A 293 -23.14 -25.07 -2.57
C ARG A 293 -23.77 -26.35 -2.02
N GLN A 294 -24.53 -27.09 -2.84
CA GLN A 294 -25.25 -28.28 -2.38
C GLN A 294 -24.56 -29.59 -2.79
N THR A 295 -23.90 -29.61 -3.95
CA THR A 295 -23.36 -30.85 -4.54
C THR A 295 -21.86 -30.95 -4.42
N ASN A 296 -21.17 -29.87 -4.01
CA ASN A 296 -19.71 -29.76 -3.95
C ASN A 296 -18.98 -29.99 -5.29
N VAL A 297 -19.72 -30.02 -6.41
CA VAL A 297 -19.13 -30.07 -7.75
C VAL A 297 -18.41 -28.76 -8.04
N THR A 298 -17.18 -28.84 -8.54
CA THR A 298 -16.36 -27.66 -8.86
C THR A 298 -16.22 -27.49 -10.36
N GLU A 299 -16.63 -26.33 -10.87
CA GLU A 299 -16.34 -25.88 -12.22
C GLU A 299 -15.18 -24.89 -12.19
N LYS A 300 -14.28 -25.01 -13.17
CA LYS A 300 -13.13 -24.13 -13.29
C LYS A 300 -13.26 -23.29 -14.55
N TRP A 301 -12.90 -22.03 -14.44
CA TRP A 301 -12.82 -21.08 -15.56
C TRP A 301 -11.44 -20.46 -15.56
N PHE A 302 -10.95 -19.96 -16.69
CA PHE A 302 -9.66 -19.30 -16.74
C PHE A 302 -9.66 -18.06 -17.63
N VAL A 303 -8.72 -17.17 -17.33
CA VAL A 303 -8.37 -15.99 -18.13
C VAL A 303 -6.86 -15.95 -18.28
N ARG A 304 -6.36 -15.42 -19.40
CA ARG A 304 -4.93 -15.21 -19.62
C ARG A 304 -4.59 -13.73 -19.62
N VAL A 305 -3.47 -13.40 -18.98
CA VAL A 305 -2.95 -12.03 -18.86
C VAL A 305 -1.54 -12.00 -19.43
N GLY A 306 -1.29 -11.04 -20.32
CA GLY A 306 0.03 -10.74 -20.88
C GLY A 306 0.74 -9.72 -20.01
N LEU A 307 2.03 -9.95 -19.77
CA LEU A 307 2.85 -9.24 -18.79
C LEU A 307 4.25 -8.89 -19.30
N ALA A 308 4.44 -8.96 -20.63
CA ALA A 308 5.73 -8.72 -21.28
C ALA A 308 6.27 -7.30 -21.04
N GLY A 309 5.39 -6.33 -20.82
CA GLY A 309 5.74 -4.94 -20.55
C GLY A 309 5.18 -4.42 -19.23
N LEU A 310 5.33 -3.12 -19.02
CA LEU A 310 4.89 -2.39 -17.83
C LEU A 310 3.38 -2.58 -17.56
N PHE A 311 2.54 -2.43 -18.59
CA PHE A 311 1.09 -2.50 -18.47
C PHE A 311 0.55 -3.90 -18.81
N PRO A 312 -0.07 -4.61 -17.85
CA PRO A 312 -0.74 -5.87 -18.12
C PRO A 312 -1.94 -5.70 -19.07
N PHE A 313 -2.24 -6.73 -19.85
CA PHE A 313 -3.41 -6.76 -20.73
C PHE A 313 -4.03 -8.16 -20.79
N ARG A 314 -5.35 -8.21 -21.03
CA ARG A 314 -6.07 -9.47 -21.21
C ARG A 314 -5.73 -10.09 -22.57
N VAL A 315 -5.38 -11.38 -22.57
CA VAL A 315 -5.07 -12.17 -23.78
C VAL A 315 -6.27 -12.97 -24.26
N THR A 316 -7.07 -13.51 -23.34
CA THR A 316 -8.30 -14.26 -23.67
C THR A 316 -9.47 -13.76 -22.84
N PRO A 317 -10.72 -13.83 -23.32
CA PRO A 317 -11.88 -13.70 -22.43
C PRO A 317 -11.89 -14.83 -21.39
N ILE A 318 -12.74 -14.71 -20.37
CA ILE A 318 -12.98 -15.81 -19.42
C ILE A 318 -13.61 -17.00 -20.16
N GLN A 319 -13.00 -18.18 -20.03
CA GLN A 319 -13.43 -19.41 -20.71
C GLN A 319 -13.40 -20.60 -19.76
N LEU A 320 -14.13 -21.67 -20.10
CA LEU A 320 -14.17 -22.88 -19.29
C LEU A 320 -12.78 -23.54 -19.25
N TYR A 321 -12.34 -23.92 -18.07
CA TYR A 321 -11.07 -24.59 -17.82
C TYR A 321 -11.28 -26.08 -17.57
N TYR A 322 -10.70 -26.91 -18.44
CA TYR A 322 -10.64 -28.34 -18.23
C TYR A 322 -9.31 -28.70 -17.58
N SER A 323 -9.36 -29.16 -16.32
CA SER A 323 -8.18 -29.75 -15.67
C SER A 323 -7.71 -30.95 -16.49
N ARG A 324 -6.44 -30.93 -16.88
CA ARG A 324 -5.77 -32.07 -17.49
C ARG A 324 -4.92 -32.77 -16.45
#